data_AF-A0A8C9CY20-F1
#
_entry.id   AF-A0A8C9CY20-F1
#
_cell.length_a   1.000
_cell.length_b   1.000
_cell.length_c   1.000
_cell.angle_alpha   90.00
_cell.angle_beta   90.00
_cell.angle_gamma   90.00
#
_symmetry.space_group_name_H-M   'P 1'
#
loop_
_entity.id
_entity.type
_entity.pdbx_description
1 polymer ?
#
loop_
_entity_poly.entity_id
_entity_poly.type
_entity_poly.pdbx_seq_one_letter_code
_entity_poly.pdbx_strand_id
1 'polypeptide(L)'
;MLMLLILGVLLHGVSLSGQEEASPKADGIPGEPLFNYASIRLPQEHIPFFLHNNRHIATVCKKDSHCPYKKHLENLKFCWGYEKSCKPEFRFGYPLCTYVDMGWTDTLESAQDIFWKQADFGYAGERLEELHVLCQPEETNDSSLVCSRYLQYCRATNLYLDLRNIKRDHDRFKEDFFQSGEIGGHCTLDIHTLMSQGQRKSPLQSWFAELQSYTQLSFRPIEAAECDVVIEKPTYFMKLDAGVNMYHHFCDFINLYITQHVNNSFSTDVYIVMWDTDGRIRVTILARSTEYRKILNQNELVNALKTVSTLEVRIVDYKYKELGFLDQLRISHNTDIFIGMHGAGLTHLLFLPDWAAVFELYNCGDERCYLDLARLRGIHYITWRRQNKVFPQDKGHHPTLGEHPKFTNYSFDVEEFMYLVLQAADHVLQHPKWPFKKKRDEL
;
A
#
# COMPACT_ATOMS: atom_id res chain seq x y z
N MET A 1 -26.94 -63.69 -1.03
CA MET A 1 -27.49 -62.72 -0.05
C MET A 1 -26.35 -61.82 0.37
N LEU A 2 -26.05 -60.74 -0.35
CA LEU A 2 -26.76 -59.44 -0.35
C LEU A 2 -26.76 -58.78 1.03
N MET A 3 -25.86 -57.82 1.24
CA MET A 3 -26.20 -56.41 1.49
C MET A 3 -24.93 -55.60 1.78
N LEU A 4 -24.57 -54.75 0.83
CA LEU A 4 -23.74 -53.57 1.07
C LEU A 4 -24.49 -52.61 2.00
N LEU A 5 -23.80 -52.03 2.98
CA LEU A 5 -24.22 -50.80 3.64
C LEU A 5 -23.09 -49.78 3.50
N ILE A 6 -23.29 -48.88 2.54
CA ILE A 6 -22.51 -47.66 2.33
C ILE A 6 -22.98 -46.66 3.39
N LEU A 7 -22.13 -46.34 4.38
CA LEU A 7 -22.28 -45.12 5.16
C LEU A 7 -21.54 -43.99 4.44
N GLY A 8 -22.27 -43.17 3.71
CA GLY A 8 -21.80 -41.88 3.22
C GLY A 8 -21.75 -40.88 4.37
N VAL A 9 -20.55 -40.47 4.76
CA VAL A 9 -20.33 -39.34 5.68
C VAL A 9 -20.51 -38.06 4.87
N LEU A 10 -21.56 -37.30 5.20
CA LEU A 10 -21.79 -35.93 4.74
C LEU A 10 -20.75 -34.99 5.35
N LEU A 11 -19.56 -34.92 4.74
CA LEU A 11 -18.64 -33.79 4.90
C LEU A 11 -19.14 -32.66 4.00
N HIS A 12 -19.92 -31.74 4.56
CA HIS A 12 -20.13 -30.44 3.93
C HIS A 12 -18.78 -29.70 3.96
N GLY A 13 -18.07 -29.72 2.84
CA GLY A 13 -16.89 -28.89 2.63
C GLY A 13 -17.32 -27.42 2.66
N VAL A 14 -16.84 -26.68 3.64
CA VAL A 14 -16.92 -25.22 3.66
C VAL A 14 -16.22 -24.70 2.41
N SER A 15 -16.94 -23.96 1.57
CA SER A 15 -16.38 -23.34 0.37
C SER A 15 -15.31 -22.32 0.78
N LEU A 16 -14.08 -22.54 0.35
CA LEU A 16 -12.96 -21.61 0.55
C LEU A 16 -13.06 -20.36 -0.36
N SER A 17 -14.16 -20.17 -1.10
CA SER A 17 -14.45 -18.91 -1.79
C SER A 17 -15.26 -17.97 -0.88
N GLY A 18 -14.58 -17.17 -0.08
CA GLY A 18 -15.18 -16.06 0.66
C GLY A 18 -15.51 -14.87 -0.27
N GLN A 19 -16.38 -15.10 -1.26
CA GLN A 19 -17.19 -14.02 -1.81
C GLN A 19 -18.59 -14.24 -1.27
N GLU A 20 -19.18 -13.20 -0.70
CA GLU A 20 -20.63 -13.13 -0.54
C GLU A 20 -21.26 -13.58 -1.85
N GLU A 21 -22.02 -14.68 -1.79
CA GLU A 21 -22.92 -15.08 -2.84
C GLU A 21 -24.00 -14.00 -2.94
N ALA A 22 -23.74 -12.95 -3.71
CA ALA A 22 -24.80 -12.31 -4.45
C ALA A 22 -25.32 -13.34 -5.45
N SER A 23 -26.27 -14.18 -5.01
CA SER A 23 -27.08 -14.98 -5.92
C SER A 23 -27.56 -14.04 -7.02
N PRO A 24 -27.29 -14.32 -8.32
CA PRO A 24 -27.74 -13.44 -9.38
C PRO A 24 -29.25 -13.32 -9.28
N LYS A 25 -29.76 -12.08 -9.16
CA LYS A 25 -31.19 -11.83 -9.30
C LYS A 25 -31.63 -12.51 -10.60
N ALA A 26 -32.49 -13.50 -10.48
CA ALA A 26 -32.87 -14.38 -11.59
C ALA A 26 -33.68 -13.66 -12.70
N ASP A 27 -34.00 -12.38 -12.51
CA ASP A 27 -34.59 -11.53 -13.54
C ASP A 27 -33.87 -10.17 -13.54
N GLY A 28 -32.90 -10.01 -14.45
CA GLY A 28 -32.19 -8.75 -14.65
C GLY A 28 -33.11 -7.68 -15.25
N ILE A 29 -32.81 -6.41 -14.97
CA ILE A 29 -33.50 -5.27 -15.59
C ILE A 29 -33.28 -5.34 -17.12
N PRO A 30 -34.33 -5.25 -17.96
CA PRO A 30 -34.17 -5.28 -19.41
C PRO A 30 -33.21 -4.18 -19.87
N GLY A 31 -32.06 -4.58 -20.44
CA GLY A 31 -31.04 -3.66 -20.96
C GLY A 31 -29.77 -3.56 -20.11
N GLU A 32 -29.72 -4.14 -18.91
CA GLU A 32 -28.49 -4.21 -18.11
C GLU A 32 -27.74 -5.54 -18.28
N PRO A 33 -26.40 -5.55 -18.17
CA PRO A 33 -25.63 -6.78 -18.19
C PRO A 33 -25.92 -7.61 -16.92
N LEU A 34 -25.99 -8.93 -17.08
CA LEU A 34 -26.24 -9.88 -15.98
C LEU A 34 -25.03 -10.05 -15.05
N PHE A 35 -23.87 -9.52 -15.45
CA PHE A 35 -22.63 -9.51 -14.69
C PHE A 35 -21.83 -8.25 -15.02
N ASN A 36 -21.11 -7.70 -14.04
CA ASN A 36 -20.23 -6.55 -14.25
C ASN A 36 -18.94 -6.98 -14.97
N TYR A 37 -18.96 -7.19 -16.29
CA TYR A 37 -17.76 -7.61 -17.03
C TYR A 37 -16.63 -6.57 -16.99
N ALA A 38 -16.93 -5.29 -16.74
CA ALA A 38 -15.93 -4.24 -16.64
C ALA A 38 -15.04 -4.36 -15.39
N SER A 39 -15.46 -5.15 -14.38
CA SER A 39 -14.64 -5.45 -13.21
C SER A 39 -13.52 -6.47 -13.51
N ILE A 40 -13.60 -7.20 -14.64
CA ILE A 40 -12.57 -8.15 -15.06
C ILE A 40 -11.44 -7.37 -15.74
N ARG A 41 -10.45 -6.93 -14.95
CA ARG A 41 -9.31 -6.14 -15.44
C ARG A 41 -8.12 -7.03 -15.79
N LEU A 42 -8.35 -7.95 -16.72
CA LEU A 42 -7.33 -8.87 -17.24
C LEU A 42 -6.96 -8.55 -18.70
N PRO A 43 -5.71 -8.85 -19.12
CA PRO A 43 -5.35 -8.88 -20.53
C PRO A 43 -6.28 -9.80 -21.34
N GLN A 44 -6.48 -9.49 -22.62
CA GLN A 44 -7.45 -10.22 -23.44
C GLN A 44 -7.06 -11.71 -23.60
N GLU A 45 -5.77 -11.99 -23.65
CA GLU A 45 -5.18 -13.33 -23.67
C GLU A 45 -5.47 -14.15 -22.40
N HIS A 46 -5.75 -13.49 -21.27
CA HIS A 46 -6.02 -14.14 -19.97
C HIS A 46 -7.51 -14.49 -19.78
N ILE A 47 -8.40 -13.90 -20.58
CA ILE A 47 -9.85 -14.10 -20.44
C ILE A 47 -10.28 -15.57 -20.59
N PRO A 48 -9.79 -16.38 -21.55
CA PRO A 48 -10.16 -17.79 -21.64
C PRO A 48 -9.83 -18.59 -20.38
N PHE A 49 -8.66 -18.33 -19.78
CA PHE A 49 -8.19 -18.98 -18.56
C PHE A 49 -9.07 -18.59 -17.36
N PHE A 50 -9.37 -17.29 -17.23
CA PHE A 50 -10.30 -16.78 -16.22
C PHE A 50 -11.69 -17.43 -16.33
N LEU A 51 -12.27 -17.52 -17.53
CA LEU A 51 -13.59 -18.12 -17.75
C LEU A 51 -13.59 -19.64 -17.52
N HIS A 52 -12.46 -20.32 -17.73
CA HIS A 52 -12.32 -21.73 -17.36
C HIS A 52 -12.36 -21.89 -15.84
N ASN A 53 -11.62 -21.07 -15.10
CA ASN A 53 -11.62 -21.12 -13.64
C ASN A 53 -12.98 -20.69 -13.06
N ASN A 54 -13.66 -19.73 -13.70
CA ASN A 54 -14.92 -19.14 -13.26
C ASN A 54 -16.12 -19.61 -14.10
N ARG A 55 -16.43 -20.90 -14.03
CA ARG A 55 -17.51 -21.54 -14.83
C ARG A 55 -18.89 -20.93 -14.64
N HIS A 56 -19.17 -20.41 -13.45
CA HIS A 56 -20.43 -19.72 -13.17
C HIS A 56 -20.54 -18.42 -13.99
N ILE A 57 -19.48 -17.60 -14.06
CA ILE A 57 -19.43 -16.39 -14.90
C ILE A 57 -19.49 -16.77 -16.38
N ALA A 58 -18.79 -17.81 -16.81
CA ALA A 58 -18.87 -18.30 -18.19
C ALA A 58 -20.30 -18.69 -18.59
N THR A 59 -21.05 -19.29 -17.66
CA THR A 59 -22.46 -19.67 -17.85
C THR A 59 -23.36 -18.45 -17.97
N VAL A 60 -23.14 -17.41 -17.15
CA VAL A 60 -23.86 -16.13 -17.23
C VAL A 60 -23.53 -15.43 -18.57
N CYS A 61 -22.25 -15.30 -18.91
CA CYS A 61 -21.77 -14.70 -20.16
C CYS A 61 -22.37 -15.35 -21.41
N LYS A 62 -22.59 -16.68 -21.39
CA LYS A 62 -23.21 -17.40 -22.51
C LYS A 62 -24.64 -16.94 -22.77
N LYS A 63 -25.41 -16.65 -21.71
CA LYS A 63 -26.82 -16.23 -21.79
C LYS A 63 -26.97 -14.74 -22.02
N ASP A 64 -26.04 -13.95 -21.49
CA ASP A 64 -26.08 -12.50 -21.52
C ASP A 64 -25.78 -11.94 -22.92
N SER A 65 -26.68 -11.13 -23.49
CA SER A 65 -26.45 -10.45 -24.77
C SER A 65 -25.28 -9.46 -24.71
N HIS A 66 -25.00 -8.89 -23.54
CA HIS A 66 -23.99 -7.85 -23.33
C HIS A 66 -22.59 -8.40 -23.03
N CYS A 67 -22.41 -9.72 -22.89
CA CYS A 67 -21.09 -10.25 -22.59
C CYS A 67 -20.09 -10.01 -23.74
N PRO A 68 -18.97 -9.29 -23.50
CA PRO A 68 -17.98 -9.02 -24.55
C PRO A 68 -17.08 -10.23 -24.87
N TYR A 69 -17.15 -11.29 -24.05
CA TYR A 69 -16.21 -12.41 -24.08
C TYR A 69 -16.77 -13.68 -24.74
N LYS A 70 -17.90 -13.59 -25.46
CA LYS A 70 -18.55 -14.76 -26.08
C LYS A 70 -17.62 -15.59 -26.96
N LYS A 71 -16.74 -14.94 -27.72
CA LYS A 71 -15.72 -15.60 -28.56
C LYS A 71 -14.79 -16.54 -27.79
N HIS A 72 -14.62 -16.32 -26.48
CA HIS A 72 -13.76 -17.13 -25.62
C HIS A 72 -14.49 -18.33 -24.99
N LEU A 73 -15.82 -18.44 -25.17
CA LEU A 73 -16.63 -19.54 -24.62
C LEU A 73 -16.64 -20.80 -25.50
N GLU A 74 -16.28 -20.67 -26.78
CA GLU A 74 -16.40 -21.76 -27.77
C GLU A 74 -15.39 -22.88 -27.55
N ASN A 75 -14.24 -22.59 -26.92
CA ASN A 75 -13.18 -23.55 -26.69
C ASN A 75 -12.46 -23.27 -25.35
N LEU A 76 -12.97 -23.84 -24.26
CA LEU A 76 -12.38 -23.69 -22.91
C LEU A 76 -11.23 -24.67 -22.64
N LYS A 77 -10.40 -24.94 -23.67
CA LYS A 77 -9.14 -25.69 -23.58
C LYS A 77 -7.97 -24.81 -23.08
N PHE A 78 -8.24 -24.05 -22.04
CA PHE A 78 -7.32 -23.11 -21.40
C PHE A 78 -7.56 -23.20 -19.91
N CYS A 79 -6.53 -23.25 -19.08
CA CYS A 79 -6.62 -23.19 -17.62
C CYS A 79 -5.30 -22.68 -17.05
N TRP A 80 -5.34 -22.03 -15.90
CA TRP A 80 -4.13 -21.44 -15.32
C TRP A 80 -3.12 -22.52 -14.93
N GLY A 81 -3.61 -23.70 -14.56
CA GLY A 81 -2.79 -24.85 -14.16
C GLY A 81 -3.05 -25.29 -12.73
N TYR A 82 -3.50 -24.36 -11.88
CA TYR A 82 -3.80 -24.65 -10.48
C TYR A 82 -5.21 -25.23 -10.27
N GLU A 83 -6.07 -25.22 -11.30
CA GLU A 83 -7.38 -25.84 -11.22
C GLU A 83 -7.25 -27.37 -11.23
N LYS A 84 -7.94 -28.07 -10.32
CA LYS A 84 -7.91 -29.55 -10.25
C LYS A 84 -8.35 -30.24 -11.56
N SER A 85 -9.17 -29.57 -12.36
CA SER A 85 -9.63 -30.06 -13.67
C SER A 85 -8.70 -29.72 -14.84
N CYS A 86 -7.61 -28.98 -14.59
CA CYS A 86 -6.72 -28.51 -15.64
C CYS A 86 -5.85 -29.64 -16.18
N LYS A 87 -5.84 -29.81 -17.50
CA LYS A 87 -4.91 -30.72 -18.16
C LYS A 87 -3.60 -30.00 -18.49
N PRO A 88 -2.42 -30.64 -18.39
CA PRO A 88 -1.14 -30.01 -18.67
C PRO A 88 -1.07 -29.32 -20.03
N GLU A 89 -1.68 -29.89 -21.08
CA GLU A 89 -1.70 -29.34 -22.44
C GLU A 89 -2.53 -28.05 -22.59
N PHE A 90 -3.35 -27.71 -21.58
CA PHE A 90 -4.20 -26.51 -21.56
C PHE A 90 -3.69 -25.43 -20.61
N ARG A 91 -2.59 -25.70 -19.90
CA ARG A 91 -1.99 -24.74 -18.99
C ARG A 91 -1.58 -23.48 -19.74
N PHE A 92 -1.59 -22.36 -19.03
CA PHE A 92 -0.91 -21.18 -19.52
C PHE A 92 0.55 -21.54 -19.79
N GLY A 93 0.99 -21.38 -21.03
CA GLY A 93 2.22 -21.99 -21.53
C GLY A 93 3.33 -20.97 -21.77
N TYR A 94 4.31 -20.96 -20.87
CA TYR A 94 5.64 -20.38 -21.03
C TYR A 94 6.55 -21.04 -19.96
N PRO A 95 7.77 -21.52 -20.22
CA PRO A 95 8.70 -21.24 -21.32
C PRO A 95 9.04 -22.48 -22.20
N LEU A 96 9.69 -22.24 -23.33
CA LEU A 96 10.30 -23.28 -24.16
C LEU A 96 11.66 -23.69 -23.58
N CYS A 97 11.70 -24.81 -22.84
CA CYS A 97 12.95 -25.42 -22.38
C CYS A 97 13.61 -26.22 -23.52
N THR A 98 14.83 -25.85 -23.90
CA THR A 98 15.56 -26.49 -25.03
C THR A 98 16.73 -27.36 -24.60
N TYR A 99 17.18 -27.25 -23.36
CA TYR A 99 18.22 -28.09 -22.77
C TYR A 99 17.99 -28.24 -21.25
N VAL A 100 18.63 -29.24 -20.65
CA VAL A 100 18.55 -29.53 -19.22
C VAL A 100 19.83 -29.05 -18.54
N ASP A 101 19.69 -28.32 -17.44
CA ASP A 101 20.78 -28.10 -16.50
C ASP A 101 20.80 -29.25 -15.48
N MET A 102 21.78 -30.15 -15.64
CA MET A 102 21.94 -31.34 -14.79
C MET A 102 22.21 -31.01 -13.31
N GLY A 103 22.49 -29.74 -12.96
CA GLY A 103 22.58 -29.30 -11.57
C GLY A 103 21.22 -29.21 -10.86
N TRP A 104 20.11 -29.15 -11.62
CA TRP A 104 18.76 -28.97 -11.08
C TRP A 104 17.85 -30.18 -11.30
N THR A 105 17.98 -30.87 -12.43
CA THR A 105 17.07 -31.97 -12.82
C THR A 105 17.65 -32.81 -13.96
N ASP A 106 17.12 -34.01 -14.15
CA ASP A 106 17.63 -35.00 -15.11
C ASP A 106 16.88 -35.01 -16.46
N THR A 107 15.67 -34.43 -16.52
CA THR A 107 14.85 -34.39 -17.75
C THR A 107 14.26 -33.00 -18.04
N LEU A 108 13.93 -32.76 -19.32
CA LEU A 108 13.27 -31.54 -19.77
C LEU A 108 11.88 -31.38 -19.14
N GLU A 109 11.11 -32.47 -19.03
CA GLU A 109 9.78 -32.42 -18.43
C GLU A 109 9.85 -32.01 -16.95
N SER A 110 10.83 -32.54 -16.22
CA SER A 110 11.03 -32.18 -14.81
C SER A 110 11.52 -30.73 -14.68
N ALA A 111 12.36 -30.23 -15.59
CA ALA A 111 12.74 -28.82 -15.64
C ALA A 111 11.52 -27.90 -15.84
N GLN A 112 10.63 -28.26 -16.78
CA GLN A 112 9.39 -27.53 -17.05
C GLN A 112 8.44 -27.56 -15.85
N ASP A 113 8.30 -28.71 -15.18
CA ASP A 113 7.45 -28.85 -14.00
C ASP A 113 7.99 -28.04 -12.81
N ILE A 114 9.31 -28.05 -12.58
CA ILE A 114 9.96 -27.24 -11.55
C ILE A 114 9.72 -25.75 -11.82
N PHE A 115 9.95 -25.29 -13.07
CA PHE A 115 9.68 -23.91 -13.44
C PHE A 115 8.21 -23.54 -13.20
N TRP A 116 7.28 -24.37 -13.67
CA TRP A 116 5.85 -24.11 -13.51
C TRP A 116 5.45 -24.02 -12.03
N LYS A 117 5.97 -24.91 -11.18
CA LYS A 117 5.70 -24.92 -9.74
C LYS A 117 6.28 -23.73 -8.99
N GLN A 118 7.49 -23.27 -9.35
CA GLN A 118 8.22 -22.28 -8.56
C GLN A 118 8.16 -20.86 -9.11
N ALA A 119 8.01 -20.71 -10.43
CA ALA A 119 8.17 -19.43 -11.14
C ALA A 119 6.95 -19.04 -12.01
N ASP A 120 5.93 -19.90 -12.10
CA ASP A 120 4.70 -19.65 -12.86
C ASP A 120 3.45 -19.88 -11.98
N PHE A 121 2.27 -20.02 -12.59
CA PHE A 121 0.98 -20.19 -11.91
C PHE A 121 0.90 -21.42 -10.99
N GLY A 122 1.81 -22.39 -11.10
CA GLY A 122 1.93 -23.48 -10.13
C GLY A 122 2.25 -22.98 -8.72
N TYR A 123 2.96 -21.85 -8.59
CA TYR A 123 3.22 -21.21 -7.30
C TYR A 123 1.92 -20.77 -6.62
N ALA A 124 0.99 -20.17 -7.39
CA ALA A 124 -0.33 -19.78 -6.87
C ALA A 124 -1.15 -21.01 -6.45
N GLY A 125 -1.06 -22.10 -7.21
CA GLY A 125 -1.69 -23.37 -6.87
C GLY A 125 -1.22 -23.93 -5.54
N GLU A 126 0.09 -23.91 -5.28
CA GLU A 126 0.64 -24.37 -3.99
C GLU A 126 0.13 -23.50 -2.82
N ARG A 127 0.06 -22.17 -2.99
CA ARG A 127 -0.52 -21.28 -1.96
C ARG A 127 -1.99 -21.60 -1.68
N LEU A 128 -2.76 -21.92 -2.71
CA LEU A 128 -4.17 -22.32 -2.62
C LEU A 128 -4.35 -23.64 -1.87
N GLU A 129 -3.51 -24.64 -2.14
CA GLU A 129 -3.54 -25.95 -1.49
C GLU A 129 -3.15 -25.89 -0.01
N GLU A 130 -2.32 -24.91 0.37
CA GLU A 130 -1.89 -24.68 1.74
C GLU A 130 -2.90 -23.90 2.60
N LEU A 131 -3.97 -23.34 1.99
CA LEU A 131 -4.95 -22.53 2.72
C LEU A 131 -5.68 -23.34 3.78
N HIS A 132 -5.64 -22.85 5.00
CA HIS A 132 -6.38 -23.40 6.13
C HIS A 132 -6.96 -22.25 6.98
N VAL A 133 -8.07 -22.54 7.65
CA VAL A 133 -8.76 -21.58 8.51
C VAL A 133 -8.04 -21.51 9.85
N LEU A 134 -7.68 -20.30 10.28
CA LEU A 134 -7.14 -20.03 11.61
C LEU A 134 -8.20 -19.43 12.53
N CYS A 135 -9.11 -18.62 11.99
CA CYS A 135 -10.20 -17.96 12.71
C CYS A 135 -11.49 -18.30 11.98
N GLN A 136 -12.30 -19.15 12.60
CA GLN A 136 -13.51 -19.73 12.02
C GLN A 136 -14.74 -18.89 12.42
N PRO A 137 -15.46 -18.29 11.45
CA PRO A 137 -16.73 -17.61 11.74
C PRO A 137 -17.81 -18.61 12.14
N GLU A 138 -18.69 -18.22 13.07
CA GLU A 138 -19.89 -18.98 13.43
C GLU A 138 -21.13 -18.45 12.67
N GLU A 139 -21.19 -17.14 12.47
CA GLU A 139 -22.23 -16.44 11.71
C GLU A 139 -21.66 -15.66 10.51
N THR A 140 -22.52 -15.19 9.62
CA THR A 140 -22.10 -14.48 8.38
C THR A 140 -21.36 -13.17 8.65
N ASN A 141 -21.68 -12.50 9.76
CA ASN A 141 -21.09 -11.21 10.13
C ASN A 141 -19.85 -11.35 11.02
N ASP A 142 -19.47 -12.58 11.35
CA ASP A 142 -18.27 -12.85 12.13
C ASP A 142 -17.00 -12.64 11.28
N SER A 143 -15.87 -12.55 11.98
CA SER A 143 -14.57 -12.43 11.35
C SER A 143 -14.07 -13.78 10.87
N SER A 144 -13.21 -13.75 9.86
CA SER A 144 -12.46 -14.93 9.44
C SER A 144 -11.00 -14.59 9.20
N LEU A 145 -10.12 -15.59 9.37
CA LEU A 145 -8.73 -15.53 8.96
C LEU A 145 -8.37 -16.87 8.32
N VAL A 146 -7.98 -16.83 7.05
CA VAL A 146 -7.56 -18.00 6.28
C VAL A 146 -6.18 -17.70 5.73
N CYS A 147 -5.22 -18.59 5.98
CA CYS A 147 -3.84 -18.34 5.58
C CYS A 147 -3.21 -19.58 4.95
N SER A 148 -2.22 -19.35 4.08
CA SER A 148 -1.33 -20.39 3.60
C SER A 148 -0.31 -20.76 4.68
N ARG A 149 0.48 -21.80 4.41
CA ARG A 149 1.56 -22.24 5.29
C ARG A 149 2.51 -21.08 5.59
N TYR A 150 2.97 -21.00 6.84
CA TYR A 150 3.82 -19.92 7.36
C TYR A 150 3.24 -18.51 7.24
N LEU A 151 1.94 -18.35 6.97
CA LEU A 151 1.27 -17.06 6.80
C LEU A 151 1.89 -16.20 5.67
N GLN A 152 2.34 -16.84 4.59
CA GLN A 152 2.88 -16.14 3.42
C GLN A 152 1.78 -15.43 2.60
N TYR A 153 0.57 -15.96 2.64
CA TYR A 153 -0.65 -15.32 2.18
C TYR A 153 -1.73 -15.46 3.25
N CYS A 154 -2.49 -14.40 3.49
CA CYS A 154 -3.65 -14.41 4.38
C CYS A 154 -4.81 -13.62 3.76
N ARG A 155 -6.02 -14.11 3.99
CA ARG A 155 -7.28 -13.42 3.70
C ARG A 155 -8.09 -13.33 4.98
N ALA A 156 -8.61 -12.15 5.27
CA ALA A 156 -9.47 -11.93 6.43
C ALA A 156 -10.78 -11.25 6.02
N THR A 157 -11.84 -11.51 6.79
CA THR A 157 -13.10 -10.76 6.75
C THR A 157 -13.34 -10.13 8.11
N ASN A 158 -13.94 -8.93 8.14
CA ASN A 158 -14.23 -8.19 9.38
C ASN A 158 -13.01 -8.07 10.31
N LEU A 159 -11.84 -7.72 9.74
CA LEU A 159 -10.58 -7.55 10.46
C LEU A 159 -10.62 -6.28 11.31
N TYR A 160 -10.32 -6.42 12.60
CA TYR A 160 -10.14 -5.31 13.53
C TYR A 160 -8.67 -4.92 13.64
N LEU A 161 -8.39 -3.61 13.66
CA LEU A 161 -7.07 -3.02 13.89
C LEU A 161 -7.20 -1.82 14.84
N ASP A 162 -6.56 -1.88 16.00
CA ASP A 162 -6.38 -0.74 16.90
C ASP A 162 -5.00 -0.12 16.69
N LEU A 163 -4.99 1.09 16.12
CA LEU A 163 -3.75 1.81 15.81
C LEU A 163 -3.40 2.90 16.85
N ARG A 164 -4.16 3.01 17.96
CA ARG A 164 -4.04 4.13 18.91
C ARG A 164 -2.75 4.12 19.72
N ASN A 165 -2.24 2.92 20.06
CA ASN A 165 -1.09 2.74 20.97
C ASN A 165 0.17 2.22 20.27
N ILE A 166 0.19 2.29 18.95
CA ILE A 166 1.29 1.80 18.13
C ILE A 166 2.57 2.60 18.37
N LYS A 167 3.65 1.86 18.66
CA LYS A 167 5.00 2.41 18.84
C LYS A 167 5.79 2.34 17.53
N ARG A 168 5.70 3.41 16.74
CA ARG A 168 6.55 3.57 15.55
C ARG A 168 8.00 3.88 15.96
N ASP A 169 8.94 3.34 15.21
CA ASP A 169 10.36 3.70 15.29
C ASP A 169 10.90 3.92 13.87
N HIS A 170 12.22 3.91 13.69
CA HIS A 170 12.86 4.14 12.39
C HIS A 170 13.04 2.86 11.57
N ASP A 171 12.53 1.73 12.04
CA ASP A 171 12.52 0.48 11.29
C ASP A 171 11.24 0.42 10.42
N ARG A 172 11.45 0.34 9.10
CA ARG A 172 10.38 0.22 8.11
C ARG A 172 9.64 -1.11 8.20
N PHE A 173 10.28 -2.11 8.81
CA PHE A 173 9.84 -3.49 8.86
C PHE A 173 9.79 -4.02 10.28
N LYS A 174 9.45 -3.15 11.23
CA LYS A 174 9.35 -3.50 12.64
C LYS A 174 8.38 -4.67 12.82
N GLU A 175 8.94 -5.80 13.23
CA GLU A 175 8.17 -6.98 13.60
C GLU A 175 7.45 -6.76 14.94
N ASP A 176 6.43 -7.58 15.21
CA ASP A 176 5.72 -7.60 16.50
C ASP A 176 5.04 -6.25 16.80
N PHE A 177 4.53 -5.62 15.74
CA PHE A 177 3.97 -4.28 15.75
C PHE A 177 2.71 -4.14 16.64
N PHE A 178 1.92 -5.21 16.73
CA PHE A 178 0.67 -5.27 17.48
C PHE A 178 0.79 -6.06 18.77
N GLN A 179 0.16 -5.56 19.82
CA GLN A 179 -0.09 -6.28 21.07
C GLN A 179 -1.40 -7.06 21.02
N SER A 180 -1.60 -7.94 22.00
CA SER A 180 -2.86 -8.67 22.13
C SER A 180 -4.03 -7.71 22.28
N GLY A 181 -5.10 -7.97 21.52
CA GLY A 181 -6.28 -7.12 21.42
C GLY A 181 -6.19 -6.01 20.38
N GLU A 182 -5.01 -5.70 19.83
CA GLU A 182 -4.86 -4.62 18.84
C GLU A 182 -5.07 -5.09 17.39
N ILE A 183 -5.06 -6.40 17.15
CA ILE A 183 -5.44 -7.01 15.86
C ILE A 183 -6.26 -8.27 16.15
N GLY A 184 -7.36 -8.45 15.44
CA GLY A 184 -8.24 -9.59 15.73
C GLY A 184 -9.55 -9.62 14.98
N GLY A 185 -10.44 -10.47 15.47
CA GLY A 185 -11.77 -10.68 14.92
C GLY A 185 -12.67 -11.49 15.84
N HIS A 186 -13.98 -11.38 15.64
CA HIS A 186 -14.98 -12.18 16.35
C HIS A 186 -15.13 -13.54 15.65
N CYS A 187 -14.54 -14.59 16.21
CA CYS A 187 -14.51 -15.94 15.61
C CYS A 187 -14.00 -16.97 16.63
N THR A 188 -14.03 -18.25 16.28
CA THR A 188 -13.26 -19.28 17.02
C THR A 188 -11.83 -19.37 16.46
N LEU A 189 -10.84 -18.95 17.25
CA LEU A 189 -9.41 -18.92 16.86
C LEU A 189 -8.67 -20.20 17.26
N ASP A 190 -8.01 -20.84 16.30
CA ASP A 190 -7.03 -21.90 16.54
C ASP A 190 -5.65 -21.30 16.82
N ILE A 191 -5.45 -20.88 18.07
CA ILE A 191 -4.19 -20.29 18.55
C ILE A 191 -3.01 -21.27 18.42
N HIS A 192 -3.24 -22.58 18.58
CA HIS A 192 -2.19 -23.58 18.49
C HIS A 192 -1.65 -23.69 17.05
N THR A 193 -2.55 -23.77 16.08
CA THR A 193 -2.16 -23.78 14.66
C THR A 193 -1.51 -22.45 14.28
N LEU A 194 -2.07 -21.30 14.68
CA LEU A 194 -1.48 -19.98 14.41
C LEU A 194 -0.02 -19.92 14.89
N MET A 195 0.23 -20.22 16.17
CA MET A 195 1.58 -20.15 16.75
C MET A 195 2.54 -21.16 16.13
N SER A 196 2.03 -22.26 15.57
CA SER A 196 2.86 -23.25 14.87
C SER A 196 3.36 -22.78 13.49
N GLN A 197 2.95 -21.62 12.97
CA GLN A 197 3.35 -21.12 11.64
C GLN A 197 4.62 -20.23 11.67
N GLY A 198 5.25 -20.04 12.83
CA GLY A 198 6.35 -19.07 13.01
C GLY A 198 7.72 -19.44 12.44
N GLN A 199 7.88 -20.59 11.76
CA GLN A 199 9.20 -21.07 11.31
C GLN A 199 9.86 -20.18 10.25
N ARG A 200 9.06 -19.39 9.50
CA ARG A 200 9.55 -18.41 8.52
C ARG A 200 9.22 -16.98 8.92
N LYS A 201 9.21 -16.67 10.23
CA LYS A 201 9.07 -15.31 10.73
C LYS A 201 10.21 -14.45 10.17
N SER A 202 9.85 -13.52 9.29
CA SER A 202 10.74 -12.52 8.73
C SER A 202 9.88 -11.46 8.05
N PRO A 203 10.25 -10.16 8.14
CA PRO A 203 9.33 -9.09 7.77
C PRO A 203 8.84 -9.13 6.34
N LEU A 204 9.64 -9.63 5.39
CA LEU A 204 9.31 -9.72 3.96
C LEU A 204 9.00 -11.15 3.49
N GLN A 205 9.02 -12.15 4.38
CA GLN A 205 8.74 -13.56 4.01
C GLN A 205 7.38 -14.07 4.50
N SER A 206 6.85 -13.50 5.59
CA SER A 206 5.57 -13.90 6.18
C SER A 206 4.90 -12.75 6.94
N TRP A 207 3.59 -12.89 7.13
CA TRP A 207 2.79 -12.02 8.01
C TRP A 207 2.76 -12.49 9.47
N PHE A 208 3.57 -13.49 9.83
CA PHE A 208 3.52 -14.08 11.17
C PHE A 208 3.85 -13.08 12.27
N ALA A 209 4.82 -12.18 12.04
CA ALA A 209 5.16 -11.16 13.01
C ALA A 209 3.97 -10.27 13.38
N GLU A 210 3.14 -9.90 12.39
CA GLU A 210 1.96 -9.04 12.58
C GLU A 210 0.74 -9.80 13.09
N LEU A 211 0.63 -11.09 12.78
CA LEU A 211 -0.55 -11.91 13.07
C LEU A 211 -0.40 -12.81 14.30
N GLN A 212 0.79 -13.00 14.88
CA GLN A 212 0.93 -13.86 16.07
C GLN A 212 0.16 -13.34 17.30
N SER A 213 -0.15 -12.03 17.34
CA SER A 213 -0.96 -11.40 18.39
C SER A 213 -2.45 -11.31 18.02
N TYR A 214 -2.87 -11.91 16.90
CA TYR A 214 -4.26 -11.98 16.48
C TYR A 214 -5.13 -12.53 17.60
N THR A 215 -6.14 -11.76 17.98
CA THR A 215 -6.95 -12.02 19.17
C THR A 215 -8.38 -12.37 18.77
N GLN A 216 -8.92 -13.44 19.37
CA GLN A 216 -10.35 -13.72 19.35
C GLN A 216 -11.08 -12.67 20.19
N LEU A 217 -11.89 -11.84 19.54
CA LEU A 217 -12.65 -10.77 20.16
C LEU A 217 -13.97 -11.28 20.71
N SER A 218 -14.42 -10.69 21.83
CA SER A 218 -15.73 -10.97 22.44
C SER A 218 -16.87 -10.12 21.86
N PHE A 219 -16.59 -9.32 20.83
CA PHE A 219 -17.53 -8.41 20.19
C PHE A 219 -17.30 -8.40 18.68
N ARG A 220 -18.35 -8.12 17.91
CA ARG A 220 -18.27 -7.88 16.47
C ARG A 220 -17.86 -6.44 16.21
N PRO A 221 -16.69 -6.17 15.61
CA PRO A 221 -16.15 -4.81 15.52
C PRO A 221 -17.06 -3.78 14.85
N ILE A 222 -17.75 -4.19 13.77
CA ILE A 222 -18.62 -3.32 12.99
C ILE A 222 -19.95 -3.07 13.73
N GLU A 223 -20.62 -4.14 14.19
CA GLU A 223 -21.93 -4.04 14.87
C GLU A 223 -21.83 -3.32 16.22
N ALA A 224 -20.73 -3.52 16.94
CA ALA A 224 -20.48 -2.87 18.23
C ALA A 224 -20.05 -1.40 18.09
N ALA A 225 -19.83 -0.89 16.87
CA ALA A 225 -19.35 0.48 16.60
C ALA A 225 -18.02 0.82 17.32
N GLU A 226 -17.11 -0.15 17.41
CA GLU A 226 -15.80 -0.02 18.08
C GLU A 226 -14.69 0.56 17.16
N CYS A 227 -15.04 0.89 15.90
CA CYS A 227 -14.10 1.41 14.90
C CYS A 227 -14.36 2.89 14.58
N ASP A 228 -13.33 3.73 14.65
CA ASP A 228 -13.39 5.14 14.21
C ASP A 228 -13.51 5.29 12.68
N VAL A 229 -12.99 4.28 11.96
CA VAL A 229 -12.95 4.19 10.50
C VAL A 229 -13.33 2.77 10.10
N VAL A 230 -14.32 2.64 9.22
CA VAL A 230 -14.73 1.37 8.62
C VAL A 230 -14.38 1.41 7.13
N ILE A 231 -13.64 0.40 6.68
CA ILE A 231 -13.26 0.27 5.27
C ILE A 231 -13.96 -0.95 4.69
N GLU A 232 -14.99 -0.71 3.88
CA GLU A 232 -15.76 -1.77 3.21
C GLU A 232 -15.13 -2.19 1.87
N LYS A 233 -14.34 -1.30 1.27
CA LYS A 233 -13.68 -1.57 -0.01
C LYS A 233 -12.58 -2.63 0.18
N PRO A 234 -12.50 -3.66 -0.69
CA PRO A 234 -11.46 -4.68 -0.60
C PRO A 234 -10.07 -4.05 -0.53
N THR A 235 -9.29 -4.48 0.45
CA THR A 235 -8.01 -3.86 0.80
C THR A 235 -6.90 -4.90 0.85
N TYR A 236 -5.82 -4.63 0.13
CA TYR A 236 -4.59 -5.42 0.18
C TYR A 236 -3.59 -4.73 1.11
N PHE A 237 -3.10 -5.46 2.11
CA PHE A 237 -1.93 -5.06 2.88
C PHE A 237 -0.67 -5.59 2.20
N MET A 238 0.33 -4.72 2.02
CA MET A 238 1.51 -5.07 1.26
C MET A 238 2.76 -4.43 1.88
N LYS A 239 3.78 -5.24 2.16
CA LYS A 239 5.11 -4.77 2.51
C LYS A 239 5.96 -4.74 1.22
N LEU A 240 6.53 -3.58 0.90
CA LEU A 240 7.45 -3.43 -0.22
C LEU A 240 8.88 -3.38 0.31
N ASP A 241 9.81 -4.09 -0.33
CA ASP A 241 11.24 -4.03 0.00
C ASP A 241 11.75 -2.59 -0.19
N ALA A 242 11.38 -1.97 -1.31
CA ALA A 242 11.62 -0.57 -1.57
C ALA A 242 10.29 0.21 -1.70
N GLY A 243 10.14 1.32 -0.97
CA GLY A 243 8.97 2.22 -1.06
C GLY A 243 8.92 3.04 -2.37
N VAL A 244 9.41 2.50 -3.48
CA VAL A 244 9.49 3.17 -4.78
C VAL A 244 8.56 2.49 -5.78
N ASN A 245 8.38 3.09 -6.95
CA ASN A 245 7.39 2.64 -7.92
C ASN A 245 7.76 1.32 -8.63
N MET A 246 6.76 0.72 -9.27
CA MET A 246 6.87 -0.52 -10.05
C MET A 246 7.91 -0.47 -11.18
N TYR A 247 8.24 0.72 -11.72
CA TYR A 247 9.25 0.84 -12.78
C TYR A 247 10.65 0.52 -12.28
N HIS A 248 10.98 0.89 -11.03
CA HIS A 248 12.28 0.60 -10.44
C HIS A 248 12.33 -0.74 -9.70
N HIS A 249 11.22 -1.19 -9.10
CA HIS A 249 11.15 -2.42 -8.30
C HIS A 249 9.95 -3.28 -8.69
N PHE A 250 9.95 -3.80 -9.92
CA PHE A 250 8.87 -4.63 -10.44
C PHE A 250 8.61 -5.89 -9.60
N CYS A 251 9.67 -6.51 -9.06
CA CYS A 251 9.59 -7.73 -8.27
C CYS A 251 8.64 -7.63 -7.07
N ASP A 252 8.59 -6.47 -6.42
CA ASP A 252 7.77 -6.28 -5.22
C ASP A 252 6.28 -6.43 -5.56
N PHE A 253 5.86 -6.03 -6.77
CA PHE A 253 4.47 -6.07 -7.21
C PHE A 253 4.00 -7.43 -7.73
N ILE A 254 4.91 -8.40 -7.90
CA ILE A 254 4.55 -9.77 -8.30
C ILE A 254 3.64 -10.42 -7.24
N ASN A 255 3.92 -10.20 -5.96
CA ASN A 255 3.10 -10.73 -4.86
C ASN A 255 1.67 -10.19 -4.91
N LEU A 256 1.47 -8.92 -5.27
CA LEU A 256 0.15 -8.33 -5.44
C LEU A 256 -0.61 -8.97 -6.62
N TYR A 257 0.09 -9.29 -7.71
CA TYR A 257 -0.51 -10.00 -8.85
C TYR A 257 -0.88 -11.44 -8.49
N ILE A 258 0.00 -12.18 -7.82
CA ILE A 258 -0.27 -13.55 -7.36
C ILE A 258 -1.43 -13.58 -6.36
N THR A 259 -1.50 -12.60 -5.46
CA THR A 259 -2.60 -12.44 -4.49
C THR A 259 -3.96 -12.35 -5.18
N GLN A 260 -4.05 -11.68 -6.34
CA GLN A 260 -5.30 -11.65 -7.13
C GLN A 260 -5.71 -13.02 -7.66
N HIS A 261 -4.74 -13.88 -8.03
CA HIS A 261 -5.01 -15.27 -8.44
C HIS A 261 -5.46 -16.13 -7.26
N VAL A 262 -4.75 -16.06 -6.13
CA VAL A 262 -5.11 -16.82 -4.91
C VAL A 262 -6.48 -16.37 -4.37
N ASN A 263 -6.80 -15.08 -4.47
CA ASN A 263 -8.11 -14.54 -4.10
C ASN A 263 -9.19 -14.71 -5.20
N ASN A 264 -8.79 -15.10 -6.41
CA ASN A 264 -9.63 -15.14 -7.62
C ASN A 264 -10.44 -13.84 -7.84
N SER A 265 -9.79 -12.69 -7.62
CA SER A 265 -10.38 -11.36 -7.79
C SER A 265 -9.42 -10.45 -8.54
N PHE A 266 -9.87 -9.96 -9.70
CA PHE A 266 -9.07 -9.16 -10.63
C PHE A 266 -9.63 -7.74 -10.82
N SER A 267 -10.38 -7.25 -9.83
CA SER A 267 -10.85 -5.87 -9.83
C SER A 267 -9.69 -4.92 -9.53
N THR A 268 -9.64 -3.78 -10.22
CA THR A 268 -8.74 -2.67 -9.85
C THR A 268 -9.38 -1.71 -8.84
N ASP A 269 -10.66 -1.92 -8.50
CA ASP A 269 -11.36 -1.12 -7.51
C ASP A 269 -11.07 -1.64 -6.10
N VAL A 270 -9.82 -1.46 -5.67
CA VAL A 270 -9.30 -1.92 -4.37
C VAL A 270 -8.50 -0.81 -3.69
N TYR A 271 -8.27 -0.93 -2.39
CA TYR A 271 -7.23 -0.17 -1.71
C TYR A 271 -5.97 -1.02 -1.57
N ILE A 272 -4.81 -0.34 -1.64
CA ILE A 272 -3.52 -0.94 -1.32
C ILE A 272 -2.96 -0.14 -0.15
N VAL A 273 -2.85 -0.79 1.00
CA VAL A 273 -2.20 -0.23 2.18
C VAL A 273 -0.76 -0.72 2.16
N MET A 274 0.15 0.20 1.85
CA MET A 274 1.57 -0.02 2.05
C MET A 274 1.83 -0.13 3.55
N TRP A 275 2.23 -1.32 3.99
CA TRP A 275 2.57 -1.62 5.36
C TRP A 275 4.00 -1.19 5.63
N ASP A 276 4.17 0.10 5.94
CA ASP A 276 5.44 0.70 6.32
C ASP A 276 5.34 1.20 7.76
N THR A 277 6.18 0.64 8.64
CA THR A 277 6.20 1.00 10.08
C THR A 277 7.09 2.20 10.38
N ASP A 278 7.67 2.82 9.35
CA ASP A 278 8.54 3.98 9.47
C ASP A 278 7.85 5.16 10.16
N GLY A 279 8.46 5.59 11.26
CA GLY A 279 8.09 6.75 12.04
C GLY A 279 9.02 7.95 11.83
N ARG A 280 9.88 7.95 10.80
CA ARG A 280 10.73 9.10 10.47
C ARG A 280 9.91 10.37 10.20
N ILE A 281 10.48 11.50 10.55
CA ILE A 281 9.90 12.83 10.31
C ILE A 281 10.08 13.17 8.84
N ARG A 282 8.97 13.47 8.16
CA ARG A 282 8.97 13.75 6.72
C ARG A 282 9.34 15.20 6.47
N VAL A 283 10.54 15.42 5.94
CA VAL A 283 11.07 16.73 5.59
C VAL A 283 10.94 16.94 4.08
N THR A 284 10.21 17.98 3.69
CA THR A 284 10.06 18.35 2.28
C THR A 284 10.72 19.70 2.03
N ILE A 285 11.70 19.71 1.12
CA ILE A 285 12.35 20.93 0.64
C ILE A 285 11.70 21.34 -0.68
N LEU A 286 11.10 22.53 -0.69
CA LEU A 286 10.54 23.16 -1.88
C LEU A 286 11.67 23.83 -2.67
N ALA A 287 12.11 23.14 -3.72
CA ALA A 287 13.00 23.68 -4.74
C ALA A 287 12.26 24.70 -5.63
N ARG A 288 13.04 25.50 -6.35
CA ARG A 288 12.52 26.54 -7.23
C ARG A 288 13.21 26.51 -8.59
N SER A 289 12.43 26.27 -9.65
CA SER A 289 12.83 26.47 -11.04
C SER A 289 12.52 27.90 -11.55
N THR A 290 12.78 28.94 -10.74
CA THR A 290 12.62 30.36 -11.12
C THR A 290 13.98 31.02 -11.28
N GLU A 291 14.08 32.17 -11.97
CA GLU A 291 15.35 32.89 -12.17
C GLU A 291 16.03 33.31 -10.85
N TYR A 292 15.23 33.75 -9.87
CA TYR A 292 15.69 34.25 -8.58
C TYR A 292 15.19 33.41 -7.41
N ARG A 293 15.77 33.65 -6.23
CA ARG A 293 15.50 32.96 -4.95
C ARG A 293 15.74 31.45 -5.02
N LYS A 294 16.69 31.02 -5.85
CA LYS A 294 17.18 29.63 -5.83
C LYS A 294 18.05 29.39 -4.59
N ILE A 295 18.05 28.15 -4.12
CA ILE A 295 18.92 27.65 -3.06
C ILE A 295 20.20 27.12 -3.73
N LEU A 296 21.28 27.89 -3.68
CA LEU A 296 22.52 27.58 -4.40
C LEU A 296 23.22 26.32 -3.88
N ASN A 297 23.22 26.10 -2.56
CA ASN A 297 23.82 24.93 -1.92
C ASN A 297 22.79 23.87 -1.49
N GLN A 298 21.69 23.72 -2.25
CA GLN A 298 20.61 22.78 -1.92
C GLN A 298 21.10 21.34 -1.68
N ASN A 299 22.01 20.85 -2.51
CA ASN A 299 22.56 19.50 -2.37
C ASN A 299 23.33 19.31 -1.07
N GLU A 300 24.03 20.34 -0.60
CA GLU A 300 24.77 20.32 0.66
C GLU A 300 23.79 20.20 1.85
N LEU A 301 22.75 21.03 1.86
CA LEU A 301 21.70 21.01 2.90
C LEU A 301 20.96 19.65 2.93
N VAL A 302 20.58 19.14 1.76
CA VAL A 302 19.89 17.84 1.63
C VAL A 302 20.78 16.70 2.11
N ASN A 303 22.06 16.70 1.72
CA ASN A 303 23.00 15.66 2.14
C ASN A 303 23.20 15.69 3.65
N ALA A 304 23.29 16.89 4.26
CA ALA A 304 23.35 17.04 5.71
C ALA A 304 22.11 16.46 6.40
N LEU A 305 20.90 16.76 5.91
CA LEU A 305 19.67 16.17 6.47
C LEU A 305 19.62 14.65 6.36
N LYS A 306 20.05 14.11 5.23
CA LYS A 306 20.09 12.65 5.00
C LYS A 306 21.05 11.90 5.94
N THR A 307 21.98 12.60 6.62
CA THR A 307 22.81 11.98 7.67
C THR A 307 22.05 11.69 8.95
N VAL A 308 20.89 12.31 9.15
CA VAL A 308 20.04 12.11 10.33
C VAL A 308 19.06 10.98 10.05
N SER A 309 19.29 9.83 10.66
CA SER A 309 18.50 8.61 10.43
C SER A 309 17.02 8.74 10.80
N THR A 310 16.65 9.74 11.59
CA THR A 310 15.28 10.00 12.03
C THR A 310 14.46 10.84 11.04
N LEU A 311 15.08 11.31 9.95
CA LEU A 311 14.45 12.16 8.94
C LEU A 311 14.27 11.41 7.62
N GLU A 312 13.11 11.54 7.00
CA GLU A 312 12.87 11.16 5.60
C GLU A 312 12.86 12.43 4.76
N VAL A 313 13.85 12.59 3.88
CA VAL A 313 14.07 13.86 3.17
C VAL A 313 13.71 13.73 1.69
N ARG A 314 12.82 14.60 1.22
CA ARG A 314 12.51 14.73 -0.21
C ARG A 314 12.62 16.17 -0.70
N ILE A 315 12.92 16.31 -1.98
CA ILE A 315 12.95 17.59 -2.69
C ILE A 315 11.78 17.59 -3.67
N VAL A 316 11.05 18.69 -3.74
CA VAL A 316 9.92 18.85 -4.67
C VAL A 316 10.01 20.19 -5.35
N ASP A 317 9.60 20.24 -6.63
CA ASP A 317 9.39 21.49 -7.36
C ASP A 317 7.93 21.52 -7.81
N TYR A 318 7.16 22.49 -7.33
CA TYR A 318 5.74 22.64 -7.64
C TYR A 318 5.53 23.41 -8.95
N LYS A 319 6.30 23.04 -9.97
CA LYS A 319 6.21 23.63 -11.30
C LYS A 319 4.91 23.23 -11.97
N TYR A 320 4.12 24.25 -12.33
CA TYR A 320 2.88 24.08 -13.07
C TYR A 320 3.14 23.32 -14.38
N LYS A 321 2.33 22.30 -14.65
CA LYS A 321 2.42 21.29 -15.74
C LYS A 321 3.34 20.08 -15.50
N GLU A 322 4.26 20.12 -14.54
CA GLU A 322 5.09 18.96 -14.21
C GLU A 322 4.50 18.13 -13.07
N LEU A 323 3.85 18.80 -12.11
CA LEU A 323 3.20 18.15 -10.98
C LEU A 323 1.77 18.65 -10.80
N GLY A 324 0.80 17.73 -10.85
CA GLY A 324 -0.61 18.05 -10.70
C GLY A 324 -0.93 18.62 -9.32
N PHE A 325 -1.93 19.51 -9.23
CA PHE A 325 -2.27 20.18 -7.97
C PHE A 325 -2.63 19.19 -6.84
N LEU A 326 -3.40 18.14 -7.15
CA LEU A 326 -3.74 17.10 -6.16
C LEU A 326 -2.49 16.40 -5.61
N ASP A 327 -1.47 16.17 -6.43
CA ASP A 327 -0.22 15.56 -5.96
C ASP A 327 0.60 16.53 -5.11
N GLN A 328 0.59 17.83 -5.45
CA GLN A 328 1.18 18.86 -4.59
C GLN A 328 0.51 18.90 -3.21
N LEU A 329 -0.83 18.81 -3.15
CA LEU A 329 -1.58 18.73 -1.89
C LEU A 329 -1.26 17.46 -1.12
N ARG A 330 -1.22 16.30 -1.77
CA ARG A 330 -0.85 15.01 -1.15
C ARG A 330 0.54 15.07 -0.54
N ILE A 331 1.51 15.67 -1.24
CA ILE A 331 2.87 15.88 -0.72
C ILE A 331 2.81 16.83 0.48
N SER A 332 2.17 17.99 0.35
CA SER A 332 2.06 18.98 1.43
C SER A 332 1.45 18.36 2.69
N HIS A 333 0.33 17.68 2.56
CA HIS A 333 -0.35 16.99 3.66
C HIS A 333 0.51 15.91 4.32
N ASN A 334 1.37 15.25 3.55
CA ASN A 334 2.32 14.25 4.04
C ASN A 334 3.70 14.84 4.34
N THR A 335 3.76 16.03 4.93
CA THR A 335 5.00 16.70 5.31
C THR A 335 4.93 17.17 6.76
N ASP A 336 5.93 16.83 7.56
CA ASP A 336 6.01 17.25 8.97
C ASP A 336 6.88 18.51 9.12
N ILE A 337 7.92 18.66 8.29
CA ILE A 337 8.73 19.88 8.20
C ILE A 337 8.78 20.34 6.74
N PHE A 338 8.24 21.53 6.46
CA PHE A 338 8.21 22.11 5.12
C PHE A 338 9.19 23.26 5.02
N ILE A 339 10.23 23.10 4.19
CA ILE A 339 11.34 24.03 4.08
C ILE A 339 11.30 24.71 2.70
N GLY A 340 11.36 26.03 2.65
CA GLY A 340 11.35 26.72 1.37
C GLY A 340 11.73 28.20 1.44
N MET A 341 12.09 28.74 0.28
CA MET A 341 12.32 30.18 0.09
C MET A 341 11.01 30.94 0.00
N HIS A 342 11.00 32.21 0.47
CA HIS A 342 9.84 33.09 0.36
C HIS A 342 9.25 33.12 -1.06
N GLY A 343 7.93 32.98 -1.15
CA GLY A 343 7.17 33.09 -2.39
C GLY A 343 5.98 32.13 -2.44
N ALA A 344 5.16 32.25 -3.50
CA ALA A 344 3.83 31.64 -3.56
C ALA A 344 3.78 30.15 -3.20
N GLY A 345 4.81 29.35 -3.48
CA GLY A 345 4.82 27.94 -3.09
C GLY A 345 4.78 27.69 -1.57
N LEU A 346 5.22 28.64 -0.73
CA LEU A 346 5.09 28.52 0.72
C LEU A 346 3.64 28.61 1.21
N THR A 347 2.68 29.04 0.41
CA THR A 347 1.25 29.01 0.80
C THR A 347 0.73 27.58 0.98
N HIS A 348 1.44 26.57 0.46
CA HIS A 348 1.17 25.16 0.75
C HIS A 348 1.25 24.81 2.25
N LEU A 349 1.80 25.72 3.07
CA LEU A 349 1.73 25.63 4.52
C LEU A 349 0.31 25.46 5.07
N LEU A 350 -0.71 25.94 4.33
CA LEU A 350 -2.12 25.79 4.69
C LEU A 350 -2.55 24.32 4.75
N PHE A 351 -1.94 23.46 3.94
CA PHE A 351 -2.31 22.04 3.80
C PHE A 351 -1.45 21.10 4.63
N LEU A 352 -0.47 21.64 5.37
CA LEU A 352 0.35 20.86 6.29
C LEU A 352 -0.50 20.27 7.43
N PRO A 353 -0.05 19.19 8.07
CA PRO A 353 -0.68 18.68 9.28
C PRO A 353 -0.53 19.65 10.46
N ASP A 354 -1.38 19.49 11.48
CA ASP A 354 -1.44 20.44 12.61
C ASP A 354 -0.17 20.51 13.46
N TRP A 355 0.64 19.44 13.49
CA TRP A 355 1.91 19.41 14.20
C TRP A 355 3.09 19.97 13.40
N ALA A 356 2.86 20.34 12.14
CA ALA A 356 3.95 20.64 11.23
C ALA A 356 4.72 21.91 11.61
N ALA A 357 5.96 21.98 11.12
CA ALA A 357 6.78 23.17 11.14
C ALA A 357 7.09 23.66 9.72
N VAL A 358 7.04 24.97 9.51
CA VAL A 358 7.50 25.64 8.29
C VAL A 358 8.82 26.31 8.57
N PHE A 359 9.82 26.03 7.75
CA PHE A 359 11.08 26.76 7.72
C PHE A 359 11.16 27.65 6.49
N GLU A 360 10.90 28.94 6.69
CA GLU A 360 11.16 29.95 5.67
C GLU A 360 12.66 30.29 5.63
N LEU A 361 13.35 29.76 4.62
CA LEU A 361 14.80 29.93 4.45
C LEU A 361 15.22 31.38 4.28
N TYR A 362 14.40 32.24 3.71
CA TYR A 362 14.65 33.67 3.78
C TYR A 362 13.39 34.41 3.38
N ASN A 363 12.93 35.33 4.23
CA ASN A 363 11.70 36.09 4.04
C ASN A 363 11.83 37.26 3.05
N CYS A 364 13.03 37.52 2.52
CA CYS A 364 13.29 38.62 1.58
C CYS A 364 12.88 40.01 2.09
N GLY A 365 12.88 40.23 3.41
CA GLY A 365 12.45 41.46 4.05
C GLY A 365 10.95 41.50 4.41
N ASP A 366 10.17 40.51 3.98
CA ASP A 366 8.73 40.42 4.23
C ASP A 366 8.41 39.46 5.39
N GLU A 367 9.03 39.68 6.55
CA GLU A 367 8.99 38.77 7.71
C GLU A 367 7.57 38.35 8.12
N ARG A 368 6.62 39.30 8.08
CA ARG A 368 5.25 39.06 8.54
C ARG A 368 4.42 38.16 7.62
N CYS A 369 4.77 38.03 6.35
CA CYS A 369 3.91 37.42 5.33
C CYS A 369 3.57 35.96 5.65
N TYR A 370 4.57 35.08 5.73
CA TYR A 370 4.34 33.66 6.04
C TYR A 370 4.34 33.39 7.54
N LEU A 371 4.98 34.22 8.36
CA LEU A 371 4.86 34.16 9.82
C LEU A 371 3.39 34.30 10.26
N ASP A 372 2.69 35.32 9.77
CA ASP A 372 1.29 35.53 10.14
C ASP A 372 0.38 34.45 9.57
N LEU A 373 0.66 33.96 8.35
CA LEU A 373 -0.11 32.87 7.76
C LEU A 373 0.06 31.56 8.55
N ALA A 374 1.29 31.20 8.94
CA ALA A 374 1.56 30.03 9.77
C ALA A 374 0.90 30.15 11.15
N ARG A 375 0.97 31.33 11.77
CA ARG A 375 0.29 31.64 13.03
C ARG A 375 -1.22 31.46 12.93
N LEU A 376 -1.84 31.97 11.86
CA LEU A 376 -3.28 31.83 11.62
C LEU A 376 -3.68 30.37 11.38
N ARG A 377 -2.83 29.60 10.69
CA ARG A 377 -3.04 28.16 10.47
C ARG A 377 -2.81 27.33 11.74
N GLY A 378 -2.09 27.87 12.73
CA GLY A 378 -1.80 27.21 14.00
C GLY A 378 -0.65 26.21 13.93
N ILE A 379 0.31 26.42 13.01
CA ILE A 379 1.49 25.57 12.83
C ILE A 379 2.77 26.32 13.20
N HIS A 380 3.84 25.58 13.47
CA HIS A 380 5.10 26.19 13.90
C HIS A 380 5.82 26.88 12.74
N TYR A 381 6.39 28.05 13.00
CA TYR A 381 7.17 28.81 12.02
C TYR A 381 8.56 29.04 12.55
N ILE A 382 9.57 28.76 11.72
CA ILE A 382 10.98 29.05 11.99
C ILE A 382 11.62 29.77 10.80
N THR A 383 12.57 30.63 11.11
CA THR A 383 13.49 31.25 10.15
C THR A 383 14.84 31.52 10.84
N TRP A 384 15.80 32.07 10.11
CA TRP A 384 17.15 32.31 10.61
C TRP A 384 17.18 33.30 11.78
N ARG A 385 17.84 32.92 12.87
CA ARG A 385 18.10 33.81 14.01
C ARG A 385 19.20 34.82 13.72
N ARG A 386 20.12 34.45 12.83
CA ARG A 386 21.33 35.21 12.51
C ARG A 386 21.39 35.51 11.01
N GLN A 387 21.22 36.79 10.65
CA GLN A 387 21.21 37.19 9.24
C GLN A 387 22.55 36.97 8.53
N ASN A 388 23.67 36.95 9.26
CA ASN A 388 24.99 36.64 8.68
C ASN A 388 25.18 35.15 8.34
N LYS A 389 24.15 34.31 8.48
CA LYS A 389 24.10 32.91 8.05
C LYS A 389 23.33 32.71 6.75
N VAL A 390 22.81 33.80 6.18
CA VAL A 390 22.13 33.86 4.89
C VAL A 390 23.03 34.61 3.91
N PHE A 391 23.46 33.96 2.84
CA PHE A 391 24.47 34.51 1.93
C PHE A 391 23.83 34.81 0.56
N PRO A 392 23.55 36.09 0.23
CA PRO A 392 23.08 36.44 -1.10
C PRO A 392 24.19 36.24 -2.15
N GLN A 393 23.82 35.79 -3.35
CA GLN A 393 24.74 35.63 -4.48
C GLN A 393 25.31 36.98 -4.94
N ASP A 394 24.43 37.97 -4.98
CA ASP A 394 24.71 39.35 -5.34
C ASP A 394 23.69 40.26 -4.64
N LYS A 395 23.72 41.55 -4.94
CA LYS A 395 22.80 42.52 -4.31
C LYS A 395 21.35 42.44 -4.83
N GLY A 396 21.11 41.60 -5.83
CA GLY A 396 19.87 41.50 -6.57
C GLY A 396 19.64 42.68 -7.50
N HIS A 397 18.97 42.48 -8.63
CA HIS A 397 18.76 43.55 -9.60
C HIS A 397 17.33 43.52 -10.11
N HIS A 398 16.47 44.36 -9.54
CA HIS A 398 15.14 44.59 -10.07
C HIS A 398 15.22 45.50 -11.30
N PRO A 399 14.49 45.23 -12.40
CA PRO A 399 14.52 46.06 -13.60
C PRO A 399 14.20 47.54 -13.38
N THR A 400 13.44 47.88 -12.33
CA THR A 400 13.02 49.26 -12.02
C THR A 400 13.33 49.75 -10.61
N LEU A 401 13.63 48.86 -9.66
CA LEU A 401 13.78 49.20 -8.23
C LEU A 401 15.24 49.13 -7.73
N GLY A 402 16.17 48.73 -8.59
CA GLY A 402 17.58 48.56 -8.20
C GLY A 402 17.81 47.33 -7.33
N GLU A 403 18.68 47.45 -6.33
CA GLU A 403 19.05 46.36 -5.43
C GLU A 403 17.83 45.85 -4.65
N HIS A 404 17.49 44.55 -4.79
CA HIS A 404 16.28 44.00 -4.19
C HIS A 404 16.43 42.52 -3.80
N PRO A 405 16.18 42.12 -2.54
CA PRO A 405 16.40 40.75 -2.05
C PRO A 405 15.62 39.64 -2.79
N LYS A 406 14.45 39.98 -3.35
CA LYS A 406 13.67 39.03 -4.17
C LYS A 406 14.28 38.69 -5.54
N PHE A 407 15.29 39.45 -5.98
CA PHE A 407 15.91 39.37 -7.32
C PHE A 407 17.39 38.92 -7.25
N THR A 408 17.72 38.07 -6.27
CA THR A 408 19.00 37.36 -6.17
C THR A 408 18.78 35.91 -5.72
N ASN A 409 19.84 35.10 -5.70
CA ASN A 409 19.83 33.73 -5.18
C ASN A 409 20.60 33.66 -3.86
N TYR A 410 20.44 32.56 -3.12
CA TYR A 410 20.98 32.46 -1.76
C TYR A 410 21.66 31.13 -1.52
N SER A 411 22.77 31.14 -0.78
CA SER A 411 23.28 29.97 -0.06
C SER A 411 23.11 30.17 1.45
N PHE A 412 23.20 29.07 2.18
CA PHE A 412 22.86 29.02 3.60
C PHE A 412 23.90 28.26 4.40
N ASP A 413 24.13 28.70 5.63
CA ASP A 413 25.03 28.01 6.57
C ASP A 413 24.46 26.65 6.99
N VAL A 414 25.21 25.58 6.73
CA VAL A 414 24.73 24.20 6.95
C VAL A 414 24.54 23.89 8.43
N GLU A 415 25.42 24.38 9.30
CA GLU A 415 25.39 24.07 10.73
C GLU A 415 24.15 24.69 11.40
N GLU A 416 23.91 25.97 11.18
CA GLU A 416 22.72 26.66 11.70
C GLU A 416 21.43 26.13 11.05
N PHE A 417 21.47 25.78 9.75
CA PHE A 417 20.36 25.10 9.09
C PHE A 417 19.97 23.80 9.81
N MET A 418 20.94 22.92 10.03
CA MET A 418 20.72 21.64 10.71
C MET A 418 20.21 21.84 12.13
N TYR A 419 20.77 22.79 12.87
CA TYR A 419 20.31 23.14 14.22
C TYR A 419 18.83 23.55 14.24
N LEU A 420 18.39 24.40 13.31
CA LEU A 420 17.01 24.86 13.22
C LEU A 420 16.05 23.72 12.79
N VAL A 421 16.46 22.86 11.86
CA VAL A 421 15.65 21.71 11.44
C VAL A 421 15.48 20.70 12.58
N LEU A 422 16.53 20.43 13.36
CA LEU A 422 16.44 19.54 14.53
C LEU A 422 15.51 20.11 15.61
N GLN A 423 15.47 21.43 15.80
CA GLN A 423 14.48 22.06 16.69
C GLN A 423 13.04 21.91 16.17
N ALA A 424 12.83 22.05 14.86
CA ALA A 424 11.54 21.77 14.25
C ALA A 424 11.14 20.29 14.41
N ALA A 425 12.09 19.37 14.29
CA ALA A 425 11.88 17.95 14.54
C ALA A 425 11.47 17.67 15.99
N ASP A 426 12.15 18.28 16.96
CA ASP A 426 11.77 18.18 18.38
C ASP A 426 10.36 18.74 18.63
N HIS A 427 10.00 19.87 18.00
CA HIS A 427 8.65 20.43 18.07
C HIS A 427 7.59 19.44 17.56
N VAL A 428 7.82 18.84 16.39
CA VAL A 428 6.94 17.82 15.81
C VAL A 428 6.79 16.64 16.76
N LEU A 429 7.90 16.09 17.26
CA LEU A 429 7.91 14.91 18.13
C LEU A 429 7.17 15.13 19.45
N GLN A 430 7.24 16.33 20.00
CA GLN A 430 6.60 16.70 21.27
C GLN A 430 5.14 17.13 21.10
N HIS A 431 4.67 17.31 19.87
CA HIS A 431 3.30 17.78 19.62
C HIS A 431 2.28 16.71 20.07
N PRO A 432 1.25 17.05 20.86
CA PRO A 432 0.32 16.05 21.44
C PRO A 432 -0.52 15.30 20.41
N LYS A 433 -0.71 15.89 19.22
CA LYS A 433 -1.36 15.24 18.07
C LYS A 433 -0.42 14.39 17.21
N TRP A 434 0.88 14.31 17.55
CA TRP A 434 1.88 13.52 16.82
C TRP A 434 2.30 12.26 17.60
N PRO A 435 2.49 11.11 16.92
CA PRO A 435 1.96 10.83 15.58
C PRO A 435 0.43 10.87 15.62
N PHE A 436 -0.22 11.05 14.47
CA PHE A 436 -1.68 11.27 14.38
C PHE A 436 -2.50 10.26 15.21
N LYS A 437 -3.20 10.72 16.25
CA LYS A 437 -4.03 9.86 17.14
C LYS A 437 -5.54 9.98 16.94
N LYS A 438 -6.04 10.96 16.16
CA LYS A 438 -7.49 11.18 15.94
C LYS A 438 -7.78 11.88 14.61
N LYS A 439 -8.90 11.46 14.00
CA LYS A 439 -9.46 11.81 12.69
C LYS A 439 -9.39 13.30 12.29
N ARG A 440 -9.19 13.52 10.99
CA ARG A 440 -9.39 14.78 10.26
C ARG A 440 -10.45 14.47 9.22
N ASP A 441 -11.55 15.23 9.25
CA ASP A 441 -12.62 15.16 8.24
C ASP A 441 -12.30 16.03 7.00
N GLU A 442 -11.04 16.46 6.84
CA GLU A 442 -10.63 17.41 5.82
C GLU A 442 -9.72 16.76 4.77
N LEU A 443 -10.26 15.78 4.05
CA LEU A 443 -9.99 15.48 2.63
C LEU A 443 -10.92 14.37 2.11
#